data_AF-A0A2N1M0V3-F1
#
_entry.id   AF-A0A2N1M0V3-F1
#
_cell.length_a   1.000
_cell.length_b   1.000
_cell.length_c   1.000
_cell.angle_alpha   90.00
_cell.angle_beta   90.00
_cell.angle_gamma   90.00
#
_symmetry.space_group_name_H-M   'P 1'
#
loop_
_entity.id
_entity.type
_entity.pdbx_description
1 polymer ?
#
loop_
_entity_poly.entity_id
_entity_poly.type
_entity_poly.pdbx_seq_one_letter_code
_entity_poly.pdbx_strand_id
1 'polypeptide(L)'
;MSASRCVFFNKDPDRSNAINKVNYCQRFWTRIEYLGICIPETTRRNPNPAQASTAVVQQNNRPNQPPYGIYWDANDNPPVYFTYTWNNHFNFACGWRIDFNIVLNEIL
;
A
#
# COMPACT_ATOMS: atom_id res chain seq x y z
N MET A 1 1.41 -3.26 -28.05
CA MET A 1 1.22 -1.98 -27.33
C MET A 1 1.93 -2.10 -25.99
N SER A 2 3.01 -1.35 -25.78
CA SER A 2 3.71 -1.30 -24.49
C SER A 2 2.95 -0.34 -23.58
N ALA A 3 2.34 -0.83 -22.50
CA ALA A 3 1.80 0.04 -21.47
C ALA A 3 2.96 0.60 -20.66
N SER A 4 3.25 1.90 -20.81
CA SER A 4 4.13 2.62 -19.88
C SER A 4 3.47 2.57 -18.50
N ARG A 5 4.10 1.87 -17.56
CA ARG A 5 3.62 1.76 -16.17
C ARG A 5 4.19 2.92 -15.36
N CYS A 6 3.37 3.94 -15.13
CA CYS A 6 3.74 5.11 -14.35
C CYS A 6 3.38 4.91 -12.88
N VAL A 7 4.28 5.29 -11.97
CA VAL A 7 4.01 5.35 -10.53
C VAL A 7 3.80 6.81 -10.14
N PHE A 8 2.75 7.07 -9.37
CA PHE A 8 2.46 8.40 -8.82
C PHE A 8 2.40 8.31 -7.29
N PHE A 9 2.90 9.34 -6.62
CA PHE A 9 2.89 9.44 -5.16
C PHE A 9 2.16 10.69 -4.71
N ASN A 10 1.32 10.56 -3.68
CA ASN A 10 0.65 11.67 -3.02
C ASN A 10 0.63 11.45 -1.51
N LYS A 11 1.02 12.46 -0.74
CA LYS A 11 0.95 12.46 0.73
C LYS A 11 -0.20 13.36 1.17
N ASP A 12 -1.19 12.79 1.86
CA ASP A 12 -2.39 13.50 2.32
C ASP A 12 -2.61 13.22 3.81
N PRO A 13 -2.60 14.24 4.69
CA PRO A 13 -2.84 14.04 6.12
C PRO A 13 -4.31 13.69 6.43
N ASP A 14 -5.25 14.00 5.53
CA ASP A 14 -6.66 13.62 5.67
C ASP A 14 -6.92 12.30 4.95
N ARG A 15 -7.05 11.23 5.75
CA ARG A 15 -7.36 9.89 5.26
C ARG A 15 -8.65 9.84 4.45
N SER A 16 -9.70 10.52 4.91
CA SER A 16 -11.01 10.48 4.24
C SER A 16 -10.92 11.14 2.88
N ASN A 17 -10.21 12.26 2.79
CA ASN A 17 -9.94 12.93 1.52
C ASN A 17 -9.11 12.04 0.58
N ALA A 18 -8.06 11.39 1.08
CA ALA A 18 -7.22 10.48 0.30
C ALA A 18 -8.04 9.33 -0.31
N ILE A 19 -8.88 8.69 0.49
CA ILE A 19 -9.76 7.59 0.04
C ILE A 19 -10.78 8.10 -0.98
N ASN A 20 -11.39 9.26 -0.73
CA ASN A 20 -12.35 9.85 -1.67
C ASN A 20 -11.72 10.14 -3.04
N LYS A 21 -10.46 10.61 -3.08
CA LYS A 21 -9.73 10.80 -4.34
C LYS A 21 -9.52 9.48 -5.08
N VAL A 22 -9.11 8.41 -4.40
CA VAL A 22 -8.94 7.09 -5.03
C VAL A 22 -10.26 6.57 -5.56
N ASN A 23 -11.31 6.58 -4.75
CA ASN A 23 -12.65 6.15 -5.15
C ASN A 23 -13.20 6.98 -6.31
N TYR A 24 -12.89 8.28 -6.35
CA TYR A 24 -13.24 9.15 -7.48
C TYR A 24 -12.48 8.73 -8.74
N CYS A 25 -11.15 8.57 -8.67
CA CYS A 25 -10.32 8.18 -9.82
C CYS A 25 -10.71 6.83 -10.40
N GLN A 26 -11.02 5.84 -9.56
CA GLN A 26 -11.40 4.49 -10.02
C GLN A 26 -12.66 4.49 -10.91
N ARG A 27 -13.58 5.42 -10.70
CA ARG A 27 -14.79 5.56 -11.54
C ARG A 27 -14.47 5.93 -12.99
N PHE A 28 -13.34 6.60 -13.23
CA PHE A 28 -12.95 7.08 -14.55
C PHE A 28 -11.82 6.27 -15.17
N TRP A 29 -10.93 5.72 -14.34
CA TRP A 29 -9.74 5.00 -14.78
C TRP A 29 -9.77 3.55 -14.29
N THR A 30 -10.43 2.71 -15.07
CA THR A 30 -10.38 1.27 -14.90
C THR A 30 -8.98 0.76 -15.25
N ARG A 31 -8.56 -0.39 -14.69
CA ARG A 31 -7.23 -1.01 -14.92
C ARG A 31 -6.05 -0.35 -14.22
N ILE A 32 -6.28 0.58 -13.29
CA ILE A 32 -5.24 1.11 -12.41
C ILE A 32 -5.41 0.50 -11.02
N GLU A 33 -4.32 0.02 -10.46
CA GLU A 33 -4.25 -0.44 -9.08
C GLU A 33 -3.75 0.68 -8.17
N TYR A 34 -4.30 0.76 -6.96
CA TYR A 34 -3.95 1.79 -5.99
C TYR A 34 -3.50 1.15 -4.68
N LEU A 35 -2.46 1.73 -4.09
CA LEU A 35 -2.00 1.37 -2.75
C LEU A 35 -1.97 2.61 -1.87
N GLY A 36 -2.75 2.59 -0.81
CA GLY A 36 -2.64 3.53 0.30
C GLY A 36 -1.81 2.90 1.42
N ILE A 37 -0.91 3.69 2.00
CA ILE A 37 -0.02 3.24 3.07
C ILE A 37 -0.24 4.16 4.26
N CYS A 38 -0.75 3.60 5.36
CA CYS A 38 -0.89 4.31 6.63
C CYS A 38 0.38 4.08 7.46
N ILE A 39 1.17 5.15 7.56
CA ILE A 39 2.48 5.16 8.17
C ILE A 39 2.37 5.44 9.68
N PRO A 40 3.10 4.71 10.55
CA PRO A 40 3.17 5.05 11.98
C PRO A 40 4.01 6.31 12.22
N GLU A 41 3.76 7.03 13.32
CA GLU A 41 4.51 8.25 13.67
C GLU A 41 6.00 7.98 13.92
N THR A 42 6.31 6.83 14.52
CA THR A 42 7.67 6.37 14.74
C THR A 42 7.77 4.89 14.41
N THR A 43 8.98 4.47 14.03
CA THR A 43 9.32 3.05 13.89
C THR A 43 10.67 2.77 14.53
N ARG A 44 10.94 1.51 14.87
CA ARG A 44 12.27 1.07 15.33
C ARG A 44 13.06 0.57 14.14
N ARG A 45 14.39 0.64 14.19
CA ARG A 45 15.25 0.05 13.15
C ARG A 45 14.90 -1.42 12.92
N ASN A 46 15.05 -1.88 11.67
CA ASN A 46 14.81 -3.28 11.31
C ASN A 46 15.70 -4.19 12.16
N PRO A 47 15.12 -5.07 13.02
CA PRO A 47 15.92 -5.95 13.86
C PRO A 47 16.63 -7.04 13.05
N ASN A 48 16.12 -7.39 11.87
CA ASN A 48 16.61 -8.50 11.03
C ASN A 48 16.74 -8.05 9.55
N PRO A 49 17.71 -7.20 9.19
CA PRO A 49 17.81 -6.64 7.84
C PRO A 49 18.15 -7.66 6.74
N ALA A 50 18.74 -8.80 7.10
CA ALA A 50 19.09 -9.88 6.16
C ALA A 50 17.95 -10.90 5.96
N GLN A 51 16.83 -10.77 6.68
CA GLN A 51 15.73 -11.71 6.59
C GLN A 51 15.01 -11.58 5.24
N ALA A 52 14.73 -12.72 4.60
CA ALA A 52 13.93 -12.75 3.38
C ALA A 52 12.53 -12.17 3.64
N SER A 53 12.03 -11.34 2.72
CA SER A 53 10.73 -10.71 2.91
C SER A 53 9.57 -11.64 2.55
N THR A 54 8.45 -11.46 3.26
CA THR A 54 7.24 -12.25 3.11
C THR A 54 6.07 -11.40 2.64
N ALA A 55 5.16 -11.99 1.86
CA ALA A 55 3.97 -11.30 1.41
C ALA A 55 3.04 -11.01 2.60
N VAL A 56 2.46 -9.82 2.63
CA VAL A 56 1.40 -9.49 3.60
C VAL A 56 0.13 -10.30 3.32
N VAL A 57 -0.63 -10.54 4.38
CA VAL A 57 -1.93 -11.22 4.29
C VAL A 57 -3.03 -10.17 4.21
N GLN A 58 -3.85 -10.26 3.16
CA GLN A 58 -5.00 -9.37 2.95
C GLN A 58 -6.17 -9.75 3.86
N GLN A 59 -6.95 -8.75 4.26
CA GLN A 59 -8.12 -8.88 5.13
C GLN A 59 -9.18 -7.82 4.79
N ASN A 60 -10.44 -8.14 5.00
CA ASN A 60 -11.55 -7.22 4.71
C ASN A 60 -11.70 -6.12 5.77
N ASN A 61 -11.23 -6.39 6.99
CA ASN A 61 -11.37 -5.46 8.11
C ASN A 61 -10.19 -4.49 8.16
N ARG A 62 -10.50 -3.21 8.31
CA ARG A 62 -9.48 -2.17 8.52
C ARG A 62 -8.77 -2.39 9.88
N PRO A 63 -7.43 -2.41 9.92
CA PRO A 63 -6.70 -2.33 11.18
C PRO A 63 -7.00 -1.05 11.97
N ASN A 64 -7.05 -1.16 13.29
CA ASN A 64 -7.35 0.00 14.15
C ASN A 64 -6.19 0.98 14.27
N GLN A 65 -4.95 0.53 14.03
CA GLN A 65 -3.73 1.30 14.23
C GLN A 65 -2.73 1.06 13.08
N PRO A 66 -1.93 2.09 12.69
CA PRO A 66 -0.79 1.91 11.78
C PRO A 66 0.32 1.07 12.43
N PRO A 67 1.22 0.46 11.63
CA PRO A 67 1.25 0.41 10.16
C PRO A 67 0.17 -0.50 9.54
N TYR A 68 -0.52 0.01 8.52
CA TYR A 68 -1.37 -0.82 7.65
C TYR A 68 -1.46 -0.24 6.24
N GLY A 69 -1.74 -1.09 5.27
CA GLY A 69 -2.05 -0.68 3.91
C GLY A 69 -3.52 -0.89 3.56
N ILE A 70 -3.93 -0.22 2.51
CA ILE A 70 -5.21 -0.38 1.82
C ILE A 70 -4.90 -0.55 0.33
N TYR A 71 -5.49 -1.56 -0.28
CA TYR A 71 -5.28 -1.90 -1.68
C TYR A 71 -6.61 -1.89 -2.42
N TRP A 72 -6.63 -1.19 -3.55
CA TRP A 72 -7.72 -1.26 -4.50
C TRP A 72 -7.22 -1.90 -5.78
N ASP A 73 -7.91 -2.95 -6.20
CA ASP A 73 -7.60 -3.63 -7.45
C ASP A 73 -8.14 -2.85 -8.67
N ALA A 74 -7.84 -3.39 -9.84
CA ALA A 74 -8.22 -2.83 -11.13
C ALA A 74 -9.72 -3.01 -11.49
N ASN A 75 -10.49 -3.76 -10.68
CA ASN A 75 -11.79 -4.32 -11.04
C ASN A 75 -12.96 -3.73 -10.26
N ASP A 76 -12.78 -2.56 -9.62
CA ASP A 76 -13.82 -1.88 -8.81
C ASP A 76 -14.33 -2.73 -7.64
N ASN A 77 -13.52 -3.70 -7.17
CA ASN A 77 -13.84 -4.44 -5.96
C ASN A 77 -13.65 -3.56 -4.72
N PRO A 78 -14.38 -3.86 -3.62
CA PRO A 78 -14.12 -3.22 -2.33
C PRO A 78 -12.64 -3.34 -1.95
N PRO A 79 -12.02 -2.27 -1.43
CA PRO A 79 -10.62 -2.33 -1.06
C PRO A 79 -10.37 -3.32 0.07
N VAL A 80 -9.23 -3.99 0.00
CA VAL A 80 -8.73 -4.88 1.06
C VAL A 80 -7.65 -4.18 1.87
N TYR A 81 -7.49 -4.60 3.11
CA TYR A 81 -6.52 -4.06 4.04
C TYR A 81 -5.46 -5.11 4.37
N PHE A 82 -4.35 -4.68 4.94
CA PHE A 82 -3.35 -5.58 5.50
C PHE A 82 -2.51 -4.84 6.54
N THR A 83 -2.01 -5.54 7.54
CA THR A 83 -0.94 -5.02 8.39
C THR A 83 0.41 -5.33 7.76
N TYR A 84 1.42 -4.51 8.06
CA TYR A 84 2.77 -4.74 7.59
C TYR A 84 3.79 -4.35 8.64
N THR A 85 4.97 -4.95 8.59
CA THR A 85 6.13 -4.61 9.41
C THR A 85 7.39 -4.77 8.57
N TRP A 86 8.56 -4.67 9.21
CA TRP A 86 9.84 -5.02 8.61
C TRP A 86 9.80 -6.40 7.95
N ASN A 87 10.46 -6.51 6.81
CA ASN A 87 10.58 -7.69 5.99
C ASN A 87 9.22 -8.19 5.45
N ASN A 88 8.24 -7.30 5.31
CA ASN A 88 7.04 -7.58 4.52
C ASN A 88 7.09 -6.90 3.14
N HIS A 89 6.37 -7.48 2.19
CA HIS A 89 6.11 -6.89 0.89
C HIS A 89 4.64 -7.06 0.48
N PHE A 90 4.18 -6.24 -0.45
CA PHE A 90 2.88 -6.39 -1.10
C PHE A 90 3.08 -6.64 -2.60
N ASN A 91 2.36 -7.63 -3.13
CA ASN A 91 2.38 -7.98 -4.55
C ASN A 91 1.10 -7.45 -5.22
N PHE A 92 1.28 -6.63 -6.24
CA PHE A 92 0.23 -6.08 -7.07
C PHE A 92 -0.21 -7.12 -8.11
N ALA A 93 -1.47 -7.08 -8.54
CA ALA A 93 -1.98 -7.99 -9.58
C ALA A 93 -1.27 -7.75 -10.93
N CYS A 94 -0.76 -6.55 -11.17
CA CYS A 94 0.04 -6.19 -12.34
C CYS A 94 1.48 -6.77 -12.33
N GLY A 95 1.84 -7.55 -11.31
CA GLY A 95 3.13 -8.21 -11.16
C GLY A 95 4.22 -7.33 -10.53
N TRP A 96 3.86 -6.14 -10.06
CA TRP A 96 4.77 -5.27 -9.32
C TRP A 96 4.80 -5.65 -7.84
N ARG A 97 5.83 -5.19 -7.15
CA ARG A 97 6.01 -5.42 -5.73
C ARG A 97 6.50 -4.15 -5.05
N ILE A 98 5.98 -3.89 -3.85
CA ILE A 98 6.53 -2.90 -2.93
C ILE A 98 7.08 -3.60 -1.68
N ASP A 99 8.32 -3.30 -1.34
CA ASP A 99 8.96 -3.76 -0.11
C ASP A 99 8.80 -2.71 1.00
N PHE A 100 8.17 -3.10 2.11
CA PHE A 100 7.91 -2.16 3.20
C PHE A 100 9.16 -1.75 3.98
N ASN A 101 10.29 -2.44 3.78
CA ASN A 101 11.59 -1.97 4.27
C ASN A 101 11.94 -0.59 3.70
N ILE A 102 11.61 -0.33 2.42
CA ILE A 102 11.87 0.97 1.79
C ILE A 102 11.00 2.04 2.46
N VAL A 103 9.70 1.76 2.62
CA VAL A 103 8.74 2.67 3.25
C VAL A 103 9.14 3.00 4.70
N LEU A 104 9.49 1.99 5.49
CA LEU A 104 9.78 2.18 6.90
C LEU A 104 11.12 2.88 7.14
N ASN A 105 12.08 2.77 6.21
CA ASN A 105 13.35 3.48 6.30
C ASN A 105 13.21 5.01 6.13
N GLU A 106 12.18 5.48 5.43
CA GLU A 106 11.91 6.93 5.25
C GLU A 106 11.39 7.62 6.53
N ILE A 107 11.06 6.86 7.57
CA ILE A 107 10.47 7.34 8.84
C ILE A 107 11.46 7.17 10.01
N LEU A 108 12.66 6.65 9.75
CA LEU A 108 13.71 6.43 10.75
C LEU A 108 14.58 7.67 10.98
#